data_AF-A0A5W9EGX9-F1
#
_entry.id   AF-A0A5W9EGX9-F1
#
_cell.length_a   1.000
_cell.length_b   1.000
_cell.length_c   1.000
_cell.angle_alpha   90.00
_cell.angle_beta   90.00
_cell.angle_gamma   90.00
#
_symmetry.space_group_name_H-M   'P 1'
#
loop_
_entity.id
_entity.type
_entity.pdbx_description
1 polymer ?
#
loop_
_entity_poly.entity_id
_entity_poly.type
_entity_poly.pdbx_seq_one_letter_code
_entity_poly.pdbx_strand_id
1 'polypeptide(L)' 'MSMADFSATKRNSSLQDWGEALECLAELNGKDFDITEMEIEAAYEAQKRVDEFFYEEWGD' A
#
# COMPACT_ATOMS: atom_id res chain seq x y z
N MET A 1 -0.36 -1.78 -14.51
CA MET A 1 0.36 -1.10 -13.42
C MET A 1 1.70 -1.81 -13.24
N SER A 2 2.83 -1.10 -13.23
CA SER A 2 4.13 -1.71 -12.90
C SER A 2 4.39 -1.67 -11.39
N MET A 3 5.33 -2.48 -10.88
CA MET A 3 5.73 -2.48 -9.47
C MET A 3 6.23 -1.10 -8.99
N ALA A 4 6.84 -0.34 -9.90
CA ALA A 4 7.29 1.03 -9.65
C ALA A 4 6.11 2.00 -9.54
N ASP A 5 5.09 1.84 -10.38
CA ASP A 5 3.87 2.64 -10.30
C ASP A 5 3.13 2.39 -8.98
N PHE A 6 3.05 1.12 -8.55
CA PHE A 6 2.47 0.76 -7.26
C PHE A 6 3.22 1.40 -6.09
N SER A 7 4.56 1.37 -6.09
CA SER A 7 5.36 2.00 -5.04
C SER A 7 5.20 3.53 -4.98
N ALA A 8 4.90 4.18 -6.10
CA ALA A 8 4.66 5.62 -6.18
C ALA A 8 3.25 5.99 -5.69
N THR A 9 2.24 5.21 -6.08
CA THR A 9 0.87 5.27 -5.54
C THR A 9 0.93 5.11 -4.01
N LYS A 10 1.75 4.18 -3.52
CA LYS A 10 1.86 3.82 -2.10
C LYS A 10 2.07 4.98 -1.12
N ARG A 11 2.81 6.01 -1.53
CA ARG A 11 3.31 7.10 -0.67
C ARG A 11 2.32 8.24 -0.43
N ASN A 12 1.29 8.39 -1.27
CA ASN A 12 0.32 9.48 -1.20
C ASN A 12 -1.14 9.03 -1.40
N SER A 13 -1.38 7.72 -1.48
CA SER A 13 -2.70 7.17 -1.78
C SER A 13 -3.56 7.00 -0.53
N SER A 14 -4.87 7.13 -0.73
CA SER A 14 -5.85 6.73 0.25
C SER A 14 -5.82 5.20 0.46
N LEU A 15 -6.37 4.72 1.58
CA LEU A 15 -6.53 3.28 1.86
C LEU A 15 -7.25 2.56 0.70
N GLN A 16 -8.27 3.19 0.14
CA GLN A 16 -9.06 2.64 -0.97
C GLN A 16 -8.22 2.45 -2.24
N ASP A 17 -7.50 3.50 -2.67
CA ASP A 17 -6.63 3.41 -3.85
C ASP A 17 -5.53 2.35 -3.68
N TRP A 18 -5.08 2.15 -2.44
CA TRP A 18 -4.10 1.13 -2.07
C TRP A 18 -4.64 -0.29 -2.21
N GLY A 19 -5.86 -0.52 -1.73
CA GLY A 19 -6.54 -1.81 -1.84
C GLY A 19 -6.81 -2.19 -3.30
N GLU A 20 -7.38 -1.26 -4.07
CA GLU A 20 -7.65 -1.45 -5.50
C GLU A 20 -6.37 -1.74 -6.29
N ALA A 21 -5.27 -1.08 -5.95
CA ALA A 21 -3.98 -1.31 -6.58
C ALA A 21 -3.35 -2.67 -6.22
N LEU A 22 -3.56 -3.17 -5.00
CA LEU A 22 -3.11 -4.50 -4.57
C LEU A 22 -3.88 -5.61 -5.30
N GLU A 23 -5.20 -5.46 -5.41
CA GLU A 23 -6.07 -6.38 -6.14
C GLU A 23 -5.68 -6.44 -7.63
N CYS A 24 -5.53 -5.27 -8.27
CA CYS A 24 -5.05 -5.16 -9.66
C CYS A 24 -3.70 -5.87 -9.87
N LEU A 25 -2.77 -5.76 -8.92
CA LEU A 25 -1.48 -6.42 -9.01
C LEU A 25 -1.60 -7.94 -8.89
N ALA A 26 -2.46 -8.45 -8.00
CA ALA A 26 -2.66 -9.89 -7.85
C ALA A 26 -3.25 -10.49 -9.14
N GLU A 27 -4.27 -9.84 -9.71
CA GLU A 27 -4.87 -10.23 -11.00
C GLU A 27 -3.85 -10.24 -12.14
N LEU A 28 -3.06 -9.17 -12.28
CA LEU A 28 -2.03 -9.07 -13.32
C LEU A 28 -0.95 -10.15 -13.23
N ASN A 29 -0.72 -10.69 -12.03
CA ASN A 29 0.23 -11.77 -11.78
C ASN A 29 -0.41 -13.16 -11.77
N GLY A 30 -1.72 -13.27 -12.08
CA GLY A 30 -2.45 -14.53 -12.07
C GLY A 30 -2.50 -15.18 -10.69
N LYS A 31 -2.55 -14.37 -9.62
CA LYS A 31 -2.64 -14.83 -8.24
C LYS A 31 -4.00 -14.51 -7.65
N ASP A 32 -4.47 -15.38 -6.77
CA ASP A 32 -5.67 -15.13 -5.98
C ASP A 32 -5.41 -14.00 -4.97
N PHE A 33 -6.36 -13.08 -4.87
CA PHE A 33 -6.34 -11.99 -3.91
C PHE A 33 -7.23 -12.34 -2.71
N ASP A 34 -6.73 -13.21 -1.84
CA ASP A 34 -7.38 -13.65 -0.60
C ASP A 34 -6.89 -12.81 0.59
N ILE A 35 -7.06 -11.49 0.51
CA ILE A 35 -6.74 -10.55 1.59
C ILE A 35 -8.00 -9.77 1.92
N THR A 36 -8.36 -9.74 3.19
CA THR A 36 -9.56 -9.00 3.66
C THR A 36 -9.31 -7.50 3.75
N GLU A 37 -10.39 -6.71 3.71
CA GLU A 37 -10.30 -5.25 3.89
C GLU A 37 -9.60 -4.85 5.21
N MET A 38 -9.85 -5.58 6.31
CA MET A 38 -9.17 -5.34 7.59
C MET A 38 -7.65 -5.57 7.51
N GLU A 39 -7.20 -6.58 6.77
CA GLU A 39 -5.77 -6.86 6.62
C GLU A 39 -5.09 -5.77 5.79
N ILE A 40 -5.78 -5.24 4.78
CA ILE A 40 -5.32 -4.10 3.98
C ILE A 40 -5.22 -2.85 4.87
N GLU A 41 -6.24 -2.57 5.69
CA GLU A 41 -6.25 -1.44 6.63
C GLU A 41 -5.11 -1.53 7.65
N ALA A 42 -4.92 -2.71 8.25
CA ALA A 42 -3.83 -2.93 9.21
C ALA A 42 -2.45 -2.72 8.57
N ALA A 43 -2.24 -3.19 7.32
CA ALA A 43 -0.99 -3.00 6.60
C ALA A 43 -0.75 -1.53 6.21
N TYR A 44 -1.80 -0.82 5.84
CA TYR A 44 -1.76 0.61 5.50
C TYR A 44 -1.36 1.46 6.71
N GLU A 45 -2.04 1.28 7.85
CA GLU A 45 -1.74 2.02 9.08
C GLU A 45 -0.34 1.71 9.62
N ALA A 46 0.09 0.44 9.53
CA ALA A 46 1.45 0.05 9.91
C ALA A 46 2.51 0.75 9.05
N GLN A 47 2.31 0.82 7.73
CA GLN A 47 3.23 1.53 6.83
C GLN A 47 3.24 3.02 7.11
N LYS A 48 2.07 3.65 7.26
CA LYS A 48 1.95 5.06 7.60
C LYS A 48 2.70 5.40 8.89
N ARG A 49 2.59 4.58 9.92
CA ARG A 49 3.32 4.78 11.19
C ARG A 49 4.84 4.69 11.03
N VAL A 50 5.34 3.80 10.17
CA VAL A 50 6.78 3.70 9.85
C VAL A 50 7.24 4.94 9.09
N ASP A 51 6.45 5.41 8.13
CA ASP A 51 6.74 6.62 7.36
C ASP A 51 6.72 7.86 8.27
N GLU A 52 5.71 8.02 9.13
CA GLU A 52 5.62 9.09 10.14
C GLU A 52 6.86 9.11 11.05
N PHE A 53 7.22 7.96 11.63
CA PHE A 53 8.44 7.84 12.45
C PHE A 53 9.70 8.26 11.67
N PHE A 54 9.83 7.83 10.41
CA PHE A 54 10.98 8.19 9.59
C PHE A 54 11.05 9.70 9.33
N TYR A 55 9.92 10.34 9.01
CA TYR A 55 9.85 11.78 8.79
C TYR A 55 10.03 12.59 10.08
N GLU A 56 9.55 12.13 11.23
CA GLU A 56 9.77 12.79 12.52
C GLU A 56 11.24 12.75 12.95
N GLU A 57 11.93 11.62 12.76
CA GLU A 57 13.31 11.44 13.21
C GLU A 57 14.36 11.95 12.21
N TRP A 58 14.07 11.88 10.91
CA TRP A 58 15.06 12.15 9.85
C TRP A 58 14.51 12.97 8.66
N GLY A 59 13.25 13.44 8.72
CA GLY A 59 12.73 14.40 7.75
C GLY A 59 13.35 15.77 8.00
N ASP A 60 13.98 16.34 6.98
CA ASP A 60 14.52 17.72 6.98
C ASP A 60 13.48 18.78 7.36
#